data_AF-A0A0Q9R2R4-F1
#
_entry.id   AF-A0A0Q9R2R4-F1
#
_cell.length_a   1.000
_cell.length_b   1.000
_cell.length_c   1.000
_cell.angle_alpha   90.00
_cell.angle_beta   90.00
_cell.angle_gamma   90.00
#
_symmetry.space_group_name_H-M   'P 1'
#
loop_
_entity.id
_entity.type
_entity.pdbx_description
1 polymer ?
#
loop_
_entity_poly.entity_id
_entity_poly.type
_entity_poly.pdbx_seq_one_letter_code
_entity_poly.pdbx_strand_id
1 'polypeptide(L)'
;MRKLAIRLCLIMMLVWAGAFFFVKAHHDSVAVQLGAVADQLKIPHGWTVVSQHVERERFICFNNKSCPTLSRTWQADRVLEAEDVLRLAEASGWEFELKGTCERGPESIGLSSVCSALASYEGHQIQLSVDSLEAGAPSLIRLQLKALGAEESTE
;
A
#
# COMPACT_ATOMS: atom_id res chain seq x y z
N MET A 1 8.80 -47.81 24.78
CA MET A 1 9.49 -46.93 23.80
C MET A 1 8.57 -46.42 22.68
N ARG A 2 7.86 -47.28 21.92
CA ARG A 2 6.99 -46.85 20.79
C ARG A 2 5.90 -45.81 21.13
N LYS A 3 5.23 -45.95 22.28
CA LYS A 3 4.19 -44.98 22.75
C LYS A 3 4.76 -43.61 23.14
N LEU A 4 6.01 -43.57 23.62
CA LEU A 4 6.69 -42.33 24.00
C LEU A 4 7.11 -41.54 22.76
N ALA A 5 7.64 -42.23 21.74
CA ALA A 5 8.01 -41.64 20.46
C ALA A 5 6.80 -41.05 19.71
N ILE A 6 5.65 -41.75 19.71
CA ILE A 6 4.41 -41.24 19.10
C ILE A 6 3.93 -39.96 19.79
N ARG A 7 3.99 -39.90 21.13
CA ARG A 7 3.62 -38.69 21.89
C ARG A 7 4.55 -37.52 21.58
N LEU A 8 5.85 -37.77 21.48
CA LEU A 8 6.83 -36.74 21.12
C LEU A 8 6.61 -36.21 19.70
N CYS A 9 6.35 -37.07 18.71
CA CYS A 9 6.02 -36.63 17.35
C CYS A 9 4.74 -35.78 17.29
N LEU A 10 3.69 -36.17 18.03
CA LEU A 10 2.44 -35.41 18.09
C LEU A 10 2.64 -34.03 18.73
N ILE A 11 3.40 -33.96 19.84
CA ILE A 11 3.73 -32.69 20.49
C ILE A 11 4.53 -31.79 19.54
N MET A 12 5.54 -32.34 18.86
CA MET A 12 6.35 -31.59 17.92
C MET A 12 5.52 -31.05 16.73
N MET A 13 4.62 -31.87 16.19
CA MET A 13 3.72 -31.46 15.11
C MET A 13 2.75 -30.36 15.55
N LEU A 14 2.22 -30.44 16.77
CA LEU A 14 1.35 -29.40 17.34
C LEU A 14 2.11 -28.09 17.56
N VAL A 15 3.35 -28.14 18.05
CA VAL A 15 4.19 -26.95 18.22
C VAL A 15 4.49 -26.29 16.86
N TRP A 16 4.85 -27.09 15.86
CA TRP A 16 5.09 -26.59 14.49
C TRP A 16 3.85 -25.97 13.87
N ALA A 17 2.70 -26.63 13.98
CA ALA A 17 1.44 -26.10 13.50
C ALA A 17 1.10 -24.79 14.21
N GLY A 18 1.23 -24.74 15.54
CA GLY A 18 1.04 -23.52 16.34
C GLY A 18 1.90 -22.37 15.83
N ALA A 19 3.23 -22.56 15.74
CA ALA A 19 4.15 -21.55 15.23
C ALA A 19 3.77 -21.04 13.83
N PHE A 20 3.40 -21.95 12.93
CA PHE A 20 2.96 -21.60 11.57
C PHE A 20 1.68 -20.74 11.59
N PHE A 21 0.68 -21.10 12.40
CA PHE A 21 -0.55 -20.34 12.53
C PHE A 21 -0.33 -18.96 13.15
N PHE A 22 0.55 -18.84 14.16
CA PHE A 22 0.92 -17.55 14.76
C PHE A 22 1.57 -16.62 13.74
N VAL A 23 2.56 -17.10 12.98
CA VAL A 23 3.22 -16.31 11.93
C VAL A 23 2.23 -15.88 10.86
N LYS A 24 1.35 -16.79 10.42
CA LYS A 24 0.31 -16.48 9.44
C LYS A 24 -0.67 -15.41 9.96
N ALA A 25 -1.14 -15.55 11.19
CA ALA A 25 -2.07 -14.60 11.80
C ALA A 25 -1.47 -13.19 11.91
N HIS A 26 -0.19 -13.09 12.28
CA HIS A 26 0.53 -11.82 12.33
C HIS A 26 0.68 -11.18 10.94
N HIS A 27 1.01 -11.96 9.91
CA HIS A 27 1.09 -11.42 8.55
C HIS A 27 -0.27 -10.99 8.00
N ASP A 28 -1.33 -11.73 8.31
CA ASP A 28 -2.69 -11.37 7.90
C ASP A 28 -3.16 -10.09 8.62
N SER A 29 -2.76 -9.83 9.88
CA SER A 29 -3.12 -8.58 10.57
C SER A 29 -2.47 -7.33 9.97
N VAL A 30 -1.21 -7.40 9.53
CA VAL A 30 -0.53 -6.26 8.92
C VAL A 30 -1.17 -5.88 7.58
N ALA A 31 -1.56 -6.88 6.77
CA ALA A 31 -2.29 -6.65 5.53
C ALA A 31 -3.66 -5.97 5.77
N VAL A 32 -4.35 -6.35 6.84
CA VAL A 32 -5.62 -5.72 7.25
C VAL A 32 -5.40 -4.27 7.69
N GLN A 33 -4.33 -3.98 8.44
CA GLN A 33 -4.00 -2.62 8.87
C GLN A 33 -3.70 -1.70 7.67
N LEU A 34 -2.87 -2.15 6.72
CA LEU A 34 -2.61 -1.40 5.49
C LEU A 34 -3.89 -1.15 4.68
N GLY A 35 -4.78 -2.14 4.63
CA GLY A 35 -6.10 -1.99 4.01
C GLY A 35 -6.92 -0.89 4.68
N ALA A 36 -6.98 -0.89 6.02
CA ALA A 36 -7.71 0.12 6.78
C ALA A 36 -7.17 1.54 6.57
N VAL A 37 -5.84 1.71 6.48
CA VAL A 37 -5.23 3.00 6.11
C VAL A 37 -5.59 3.36 4.67
N ALA A 38 -5.49 2.44 3.72
CA ALA A 38 -5.87 2.69 2.32
C ALA A 38 -7.34 3.10 2.17
N ASP A 39 -8.22 2.58 3.03
CA ASP A 39 -9.65 2.89 3.02
C ASP A 39 -9.97 4.27 3.62
N GLN A 40 -9.01 4.94 4.27
CA GLN A 40 -9.17 6.35 4.69
C GLN A 40 -9.13 7.32 3.50
N LEU A 41 -8.53 6.92 2.38
CA LEU A 41 -8.60 7.68 1.14
C LEU A 41 -10.03 7.60 0.60
N LYS A 42 -10.81 8.67 0.80
CA LYS A 42 -12.21 8.74 0.39
C LYS A 42 -12.30 8.92 -1.12
N ILE A 43 -12.37 7.80 -1.84
CA ILE A 43 -12.48 7.78 -3.29
C ILE A 43 -13.87 8.28 -3.73
N PRO A 44 -13.95 9.22 -4.70
CA PRO A 44 -15.21 9.69 -5.25
C PRO A 44 -16.04 8.58 -5.89
N HIS A 45 -17.36 8.78 -5.92
CA HIS A 45 -18.26 7.88 -6.63
C HIS A 45 -17.96 7.89 -8.13
N GLY A 46 -18.07 6.72 -8.78
CA GLY A 46 -17.80 6.56 -10.22
C GLY A 46 -16.40 6.07 -10.56
N TRP A 47 -15.46 6.09 -9.60
CA TRP A 47 -14.12 5.53 -9.81
C TRP A 47 -14.13 4.01 -9.66
N THR A 48 -13.36 3.33 -10.51
CA THR A 48 -13.27 1.86 -10.52
C THR A 48 -11.91 1.40 -10.05
N VAL A 49 -11.87 0.41 -9.14
CA VAL A 49 -10.62 -0.25 -8.76
C VAL A 49 -10.12 -1.08 -9.95
N VAL A 50 -8.96 -0.72 -10.49
CA VAL A 50 -8.31 -1.42 -11.61
C VAL A 50 -7.40 -2.52 -11.09
N SER A 51 -6.72 -2.26 -9.98
CA SER A 51 -5.85 -3.25 -9.35
C SER A 51 -5.71 -3.02 -7.86
N GLN A 52 -5.46 -4.11 -7.14
CA GLN A 52 -5.04 -4.08 -5.75
C GLN A 52 -4.02 -5.19 -5.53
N HIS A 53 -2.87 -4.83 -4.97
CA HIS A 53 -1.81 -5.73 -4.60
C HIS A 53 -1.40 -5.46 -3.16
N VAL A 54 -1.31 -6.51 -2.36
CA VAL A 54 -0.81 -6.43 -0.99
C VAL A 54 0.38 -7.36 -0.91
N GLU A 55 1.57 -6.77 -0.86
CA GLU A 55 2.79 -7.53 -0.59
C GLU A 55 2.89 -7.71 0.92
N ARG A 56 2.81 -8.97 1.35
CA ARG A 56 2.92 -9.33 2.77
C ARG A 56 4.38 -9.27 3.19
N GLU A 57 4.59 -8.94 4.45
CA GLU A 57 5.93 -8.97 5.05
C GLU A 57 6.58 -10.34 4.85
N ARG A 58 7.83 -10.35 4.36
CA ARG A 58 8.64 -11.56 4.23
C ARG A 58 9.68 -11.60 5.33
N PHE A 59 9.30 -12.20 6.46
CA PHE A 59 10.11 -12.57 7.63
C PHE A 59 10.88 -11.47 8.38
N ILE A 60 11.55 -10.50 7.74
CA ILE A 60 12.21 -9.35 8.40
C ILE A 60 12.33 -8.18 7.41
N CYS A 61 11.91 -6.98 7.81
CA CYS A 61 12.10 -5.71 7.10
C CYS A 61 13.55 -5.16 7.23
N PHE A 62 14.58 -5.96 6.97
CA PHE A 62 15.99 -5.53 7.03
C PHE A 62 16.65 -5.57 5.65
N ASN A 63 17.45 -4.54 5.33
CA ASN A 63 18.41 -4.51 4.21
C ASN A 63 17.85 -5.07 2.87
N ASN A 64 17.04 -4.29 2.16
CA ASN A 64 16.47 -4.62 0.84
C ASN A 64 15.42 -5.74 0.76
N LYS A 65 14.90 -6.27 1.89
CA LYS A 65 13.72 -7.15 1.84
C LYS A 65 12.42 -6.34 1.85
N SER A 66 11.49 -6.68 0.97
CA SER A 66 10.22 -5.97 0.81
C SER A 66 9.48 -5.86 2.14
N CYS A 67 9.41 -4.64 2.67
CA CYS A 67 8.47 -4.29 3.73
C CYS A 67 7.04 -4.60 3.26
N PRO A 68 6.09 -4.82 4.18
CA PRO A 68 4.70 -4.94 3.78
C PRO A 68 4.30 -3.66 3.03
N THR A 69 3.80 -3.84 1.81
CA THR A 69 3.33 -2.74 0.97
C THR A 69 1.93 -3.03 0.48
N LEU A 70 1.13 -1.98 0.34
CA LEU A 70 -0.14 -2.04 -0.36
C LEU A 70 -0.07 -1.09 -1.53
N SER A 71 -0.39 -1.61 -2.71
CA SER A 71 -0.58 -0.82 -3.92
C SER A 71 -2.03 -0.98 -4.36
N ARG A 72 -2.77 0.12 -4.47
CA ARG A 72 -4.14 0.11 -4.98
C ARG A 72 -4.26 1.16 -6.08
N THR A 73 -4.88 0.77 -7.20
CA THR A 73 -5.04 1.64 -8.36
C THR A 73 -6.50 1.78 -8.71
N TRP A 74 -6.92 3.02 -8.91
CA TRP A 74 -8.23 3.38 -9.40
C TRP A 74 -8.12 4.05 -10.76
N GLN A 75 -9.16 3.90 -11.56
CA GLN A 75 -9.40 4.73 -12.73
C GLN A 75 -10.45 5.76 -12.34
N ALA A 76 -10.10 7.04 -12.52
CA ALA A 76 -11.05 8.13 -12.40
C ALA A 76 -12.07 8.09 -13.55
N ASP A 77 -13.16 8.80 -13.37
CA ASP A 77 -14.17 9.08 -14.39
C ASP A 77 -13.76 10.22 -15.32
N ARG A 78 -12.73 10.99 -14.96
CA ARG A 78 -12.20 12.14 -15.72
C ARG A 78 -10.69 12.30 -15.60
N VAL A 79 -10.14 13.26 -16.34
CA VAL A 79 -8.79 13.79 -16.10
C VAL A 79 -8.77 14.51 -14.75
N LEU A 80 -7.77 14.23 -13.93
CA LEU A 80 -7.59 14.88 -12.65
C LEU A 80 -6.60 16.04 -12.72
N GLU A 81 -6.92 17.09 -11.98
CA GLU A 81 -6.08 18.26 -11.78
C GLU A 81 -5.39 18.21 -10.41
N ALA A 82 -4.39 19.07 -10.20
CA ALA A 82 -3.69 19.18 -8.91
C ALA A 82 -4.66 19.41 -7.73
N GLU A 83 -5.71 20.20 -7.95
CA GLU A 83 -6.73 20.51 -6.96
C GLU A 83 -7.60 19.29 -6.60
N ASP A 84 -7.82 18.36 -7.52
CA ASP A 84 -8.49 17.10 -7.22
C ASP A 84 -7.66 16.25 -6.24
N VAL A 85 -6.34 16.19 -6.46
CA VAL A 85 -5.40 15.45 -5.60
C VAL A 85 -5.35 16.06 -4.21
N LEU A 86 -5.30 17.39 -4.10
CA LEU A 86 -5.32 18.09 -2.82
C LEU A 86 -6.66 17.91 -2.08
N ARG A 87 -7.79 17.84 -2.79
CA ARG A 87 -9.07 17.52 -2.13
C ARG A 87 -9.14 16.10 -1.60
N LEU A 88 -8.55 15.13 -2.29
CA LEU A 88 -8.42 13.76 -1.79
C LEU A 88 -7.58 13.71 -0.52
N ALA A 89 -6.48 14.47 -0.51
CA ALA A 89 -5.59 14.65 0.64
C ALA A 89 -6.30 15.21 1.87
N GLU A 90 -7.01 16.33 1.69
CA GLU A 90 -7.79 16.95 2.76
C GLU A 90 -8.88 16.01 3.29
N ALA A 91 -9.57 15.28 2.41
CA ALA A 91 -10.65 14.38 2.78
C ALA A 91 -10.17 13.14 3.57
N SER A 92 -8.93 12.71 3.36
CA SER A 92 -8.28 11.62 4.12
C SER A 92 -7.63 12.11 5.42
N GLY A 93 -7.46 13.43 5.58
CA GLY A 93 -6.74 14.01 6.73
C GLY A 93 -5.23 13.78 6.65
N TRP A 94 -4.69 13.56 5.45
CA TRP A 94 -3.26 13.37 5.23
C TRP A 94 -2.64 14.66 4.71
N GLU A 95 -1.54 15.08 5.31
CA GLU A 95 -0.77 16.24 4.83
C GLU A 95 0.15 15.81 3.69
N PHE A 96 -0.28 16.12 2.47
CA PHE A 96 0.46 15.75 1.28
C PHE A 96 1.35 16.87 0.75
N GLU A 97 2.57 16.51 0.38
CA GLU A 97 3.47 17.32 -0.45
C GLU A 97 3.27 16.93 -1.93
N LEU A 98 2.64 17.80 -2.71
CA LEU A 98 2.42 17.59 -4.14
C LEU A 98 3.70 17.90 -4.94
N LYS A 99 4.06 17.01 -5.85
CA LYS A 99 5.16 17.15 -6.81
C LYS A 99 4.62 17.03 -8.23
N GLY A 100 4.95 18.02 -9.07
CA GLY A 100 4.46 18.12 -10.44
C GLY A 100 3.16 18.94 -10.56
N THR A 101 2.65 19.09 -11.77
CA THR A 101 1.48 19.93 -12.08
C THR A 101 0.20 19.15 -12.32
N CYS A 102 0.28 17.81 -12.37
CA CYS A 102 -0.79 16.91 -12.80
C CYS A 102 -1.26 17.14 -14.24
N GLU A 103 -0.53 17.95 -15.01
CA GLU A 103 -0.77 18.15 -16.42
C GLU A 103 0.16 17.26 -17.25
N ARG A 104 -0.38 16.71 -18.33
CA ARG A 104 0.40 15.91 -19.26
C ARG A 104 1.19 16.83 -20.20
N GLY A 105 2.51 16.64 -20.26
CA GLY A 105 3.36 17.33 -21.24
C GLY A 105 3.05 16.89 -22.69
N PRO A 106 3.26 17.77 -23.68
CA PRO A 106 2.96 17.47 -25.09
C PRO A 106 3.84 16.35 -25.68
N GLU A 107 5.02 16.13 -25.11
CA GLU A 107 6.00 15.12 -25.56
C GLU A 107 5.80 13.74 -24.91
N SER A 108 4.83 13.60 -23.98
CA SER A 108 4.63 12.35 -23.23
C SER A 108 3.91 11.30 -24.09
N ILE A 109 4.53 10.13 -24.28
CA ILE A 109 3.97 8.99 -25.02
C ILE A 109 3.65 7.84 -24.05
N GLY A 110 2.46 7.24 -24.19
CA GLY A 110 2.02 6.09 -23.37
C GLY A 110 1.73 6.45 -21.91
N LEU A 111 1.79 5.47 -21.00
CA LEU A 111 1.53 5.73 -19.59
C LEU A 111 2.62 6.64 -19.00
N SER A 112 2.24 7.82 -18.53
CA SER A 112 3.15 8.79 -17.92
C SER A 112 2.62 9.24 -16.57
N SER A 113 3.49 9.25 -15.56
CA SER A 113 3.19 9.91 -14.29
C SER A 113 3.20 11.42 -14.49
N VAL A 114 2.10 12.08 -14.15
CA VAL A 114 1.93 13.54 -14.33
C VAL A 114 2.14 14.31 -13.03
N CYS A 115 1.86 13.68 -11.89
CA CYS A 115 2.19 14.19 -10.57
C CYS A 115 2.19 13.08 -9.54
N SER A 116 2.80 13.38 -8.39
CA SER A 116 2.78 12.51 -7.23
C SER A 116 2.62 13.33 -5.96
N ALA A 117 1.88 12.83 -5.00
CA ALA A 117 1.75 13.40 -3.67
C ALA A 117 2.36 12.43 -2.64
N LEU A 118 3.16 12.95 -1.71
CA LEU A 118 3.79 12.18 -0.65
C LEU A 118 3.25 12.64 0.71
N ALA A 119 2.93 11.70 1.60
CA ALA A 119 2.54 11.98 2.98
C ALA A 119 3.15 10.93 3.91
N SER A 120 3.19 11.27 5.20
CA SER A 120 3.51 10.34 6.29
C SER A 120 2.36 10.33 7.27
N TYR A 121 1.86 9.15 7.62
CA TYR A 121 0.71 9.00 8.53
C TYR A 121 0.82 7.71 9.34
N GLU A 122 0.71 7.80 10.66
CA GLU A 122 0.68 6.65 11.58
C GLU A 122 1.81 5.62 11.32
N GLY A 123 3.04 6.09 11.09
CA GLY A 123 4.19 5.21 10.80
C GLY A 123 4.22 4.62 9.38
N HIS A 124 3.41 5.13 8.47
CA HIS A 124 3.38 4.73 7.06
C HIS A 124 3.80 5.87 6.16
N GLN A 125 4.61 5.56 5.16
CA GLN A 125 4.82 6.43 4.01
C GLN A 125 3.72 6.17 3.00
N ILE A 126 3.08 7.24 2.58
CA ILE A 126 1.98 7.24 1.64
C ILE A 126 2.45 7.96 0.38
N GLN A 127 2.32 7.30 -0.77
CA GLN A 127 2.58 7.88 -2.07
C GLN A 127 1.34 7.73 -2.95
N LEU A 128 0.78 8.85 -3.39
CA LEU A 128 -0.29 8.89 -4.37
C LEU A 128 0.28 9.34 -5.70
N SER A 129 0.28 8.49 -6.72
CA SER A 129 0.75 8.85 -8.07
C SER A 129 -0.44 8.99 -9.00
N VAL A 130 -0.45 10.04 -9.82
CA VAL A 130 -1.43 10.23 -10.88
C VAL A 130 -0.74 9.96 -12.20
N ASP A 131 -1.25 8.97 -12.92
CA ASP A 131 -0.77 8.56 -14.23
C ASP A 131 -1.83 8.90 -15.30
N SER A 132 -1.37 9.30 -16.49
CA SER A 132 -2.20 9.54 -17.66
C SER A 132 -1.77 8.58 -18.78
N LEU A 133 -2.72 7.93 -19.45
CA LEU A 133 -2.43 7.05 -20.58
C LEU A 133 -2.22 7.84 -21.88
N GLU A 134 -3.07 8.83 -22.12
CA GLU A 134 -3.07 9.71 -23.28
C GLU A 134 -3.74 11.05 -22.90
N ALA A 135 -3.57 12.07 -23.75
CA ALA A 135 -4.16 13.38 -23.50
C ALA A 135 -5.70 13.29 -23.52
N GLY A 136 -6.35 13.80 -22.47
CA GLY A 136 -7.80 13.77 -22.32
C GLY A 136 -8.40 12.46 -21.84
N ALA A 137 -7.63 11.37 -21.73
CA ALA A 137 -8.10 10.12 -21.15
C ALA A 137 -8.22 10.22 -19.62
N PRO A 138 -9.16 9.49 -19.00
CA PRO A 138 -9.30 9.48 -17.55
C PRO A 138 -8.02 9.06 -16.83
N SER A 139 -7.71 9.75 -15.74
CA SER A 139 -6.47 9.51 -14.99
C SER A 139 -6.52 8.19 -14.22
N LEU A 140 -5.36 7.57 -14.05
CA LEU A 140 -5.15 6.46 -13.13
C LEU A 140 -4.52 6.99 -11.85
N ILE A 141 -5.07 6.63 -10.70
CA ILE A 141 -4.54 7.01 -9.39
C ILE A 141 -3.99 5.77 -8.75
N ARG A 142 -2.72 5.79 -8.34
CA ARG A 142 -2.07 4.71 -7.62
C ARG A 142 -1.71 5.17 -6.22
N LEU A 143 -2.34 4.57 -5.21
CA LEU A 143 -1.91 4.66 -3.83
C LEU A 143 -0.88 3.56 -3.56
N GLN A 144 0.27 3.94 -3.02
CA GLN A 144 1.25 3.05 -2.44
C GLN A 144 1.42 3.39 -0.97
N LEU A 145 1.23 2.38 -0.11
CA LEU A 145 1.50 2.45 1.31
C LEU A 145 2.71 1.57 1.60
N LYS A 146 3.65 2.12 2.35
CA LYS A 146 4.81 1.40 2.85
C LYS A 146 4.93 1.64 4.35
N ALA A 147 5.00 0.58 5.14
CA ALA A 147 5.34 0.72 6.55
C ALA A 147 6.77 1.30 6.66
N LEU A 148 6.91 2.40 7.39
CA LEU A 148 8.23 2.90 7.77
C LEU A 148 8.76 1.92 8.83
N GLY A 149 9.93 1.33 8.56
CA GLY A 149 10.58 0.48 9.56
C GLY A 149 10.78 1.27 10.85
N ALA A 150 10.74 0.59 11.99
CA ALA A 150 11.00 1.18 13.29
C ALA A 150 12.48 1.56 13.46
N GLU A 151 12.96 2.53 12.68
CA GLU A 151 14.25 3.19 12.83
C GLU A 151 14.12 4.65 12.40
N GLU A 152 13.52 5.47 13.26
CA GLU A 152 14.01 6.84 13.53
C GLU A 152 13.37 7.38 14.83
N SER A 153 13.80 6.80 15.96
CA SER A 153 13.73 7.48 17.26
C SER A 153 15.08 7.26 17.95
N THR A 154 16.09 7.96 17.47
CA THR A 154 17.34 8.16 18.21
C THR A 154 17.49 9.65 18.38
N GLU A 155 16.92 10.16 19.46
CA GLU A 155 17.41 11.37 20.13
C GLU A 155 18.77 11.08 20.78
#